data_AF-A0A1F2VWN6-F1
#
_entry.id   AF-A0A1F2VWN6-F1
#
_cell.length_a   1.000
_cell.length_b   1.000
_cell.length_c   1.000
_cell.angle_alpha   90.00
_cell.angle_beta   90.00
_cell.angle_gamma   90.00
#
_symmetry.space_group_name_H-M   'P 1'
#
loop_
_entity.id
_entity.type
_entity.pdbx_description
1 polymer ?
#
loop_
_entity_poly.entity_id
_entity_poly.type
_entity_poly.pdbx_seq_one_letter_code
_entity_poly.pdbx_strand_id
1 'polypeptide(L)' 'MTTLIKNKIIKELKNFPEKKINSLLDYIFFLKFEDKIKIPNKLTEKALDDADNKNNLNSYTSLDDFFNKMES' A
#
# COMPACT_ATOMS: atom_id res chain seq x y z
N MET A 1 -3.32 -20.05 12.67
CA MET A 1 -2.21 -20.52 11.80
C MET A 1 -1.25 -21.32 12.68
N THR A 2 -1.18 -22.64 12.53
CA THR A 2 -0.47 -23.52 13.48
C THR A 2 1.05 -23.31 13.42
N THR A 3 1.70 -23.24 14.58
CA THR A 3 3.15 -23.00 14.76
C THR A 3 4.03 -23.93 13.93
N LEU A 4 3.54 -25.15 13.65
CA LEU A 4 4.17 -26.14 12.78
C LEU A 4 4.34 -25.66 11.33
N ILE A 5 3.32 -25.00 10.76
CA ILE A 5 3.36 -24.50 9.38
C ILE A 5 4.39 -23.36 9.28
N LYS A 6 4.41 -22.47 10.28
CA LYS A 6 5.38 -21.36 10.35
C LYS A 6 6.82 -21.87 10.39
N ASN A 7 7.10 -22.91 11.18
CA ASN A 7 8.44 -23.49 11.29
C ASN A 7 8.87 -24.20 9.99
N LYS A 8 7.94 -24.85 9.28
CA LYS A 8 8.22 -25.48 7.98
C LYS A 8 8.62 -24.45 6.93
N ILE A 9 7.86 -23.35 6.83
CA ILE A 9 8.14 -22.25 5.90
C ILE A 9 9.51 -21.61 6.21
N ILE A 10 9.81 -21.31 7.48
CA ILE A 10 11.10 -20.74 7.87
C ILE A 10 12.26 -21.67 7.51
N LYS A 11 12.08 -22.99 7.66
CA LYS A 11 13.11 -23.98 7.33
C LYS A 11 13.35 -24.08 5.81
N GLU A 12 12.31 -23.97 5.01
CA GLU A 12 12.43 -23.94 3.54
C GLU A 12 13.09 -22.65 3.05
N LEU A 13 12.80 -21.51 3.68
CA LEU A 13 13.40 -20.21 3.35
C LEU A 13 14.87 -20.08 3.78
N LYS A 14 15.31 -20.76 4.84
CA LYS A 14 16.68 -20.68 5.36
C LYS A 14 17.77 -21.07 4.35
N ASN A 15 17.44 -21.89 3.36
CA ASN A 15 18.40 -22.35 2.34
C ASN A 15 18.39 -21.49 1.06
N PHE A 16 17.57 -20.44 1.02
CA PHE A 16 17.54 -19.53 -0.13
C PHE A 16 18.62 -18.44 0.00
N PRO A 17 19.22 -18.00 -1.12
CA PRO A 17 20.01 -16.78 -1.12
C PRO A 17 19.19 -15.62 -0.58
N GLU A 18 19.78 -14.81 0.30
CA GLU A 18 19.10 -13.71 1.02
C GLU A 18 18.35 -12.75 0.08
N LYS A 19 18.95 -12.45 -1.08
CA LYS A 19 18.34 -11.64 -2.14
C LYS A 19 17.05 -12.25 -2.71
N LYS A 20 16.93 -13.58 -2.75
CA LYS A 20 15.72 -14.28 -3.21
C LYS A 20 14.67 -14.40 -2.10
N ILE A 21 15.07 -14.44 -0.84
CA ILE A 21 14.15 -14.45 0.31
C ILE A 21 13.29 -13.18 0.29
N ASN A 22 13.91 -12.02 0.11
CA ASN A 22 13.18 -10.74 0.08
C ASN A 22 12.16 -10.71 -1.06
N SER A 23 12.58 -11.06 -2.29
CA SER A 23 11.64 -11.12 -3.43
C SER A 23 10.50 -12.11 -3.22
N LEU A 24 10.73 -13.24 -2.54
CA LEU A 24 9.69 -14.20 -2.25
C LEU A 24 8.71 -13.68 -1.18
N LEU A 25 9.22 -12.99 -0.15
CA LEU A 25 8.39 -12.35 0.87
C LEU A 25 7.55 -11.22 0.26
N ASP A 26 8.14 -10.41 -0.62
CA ASP A 26 7.43 -9.35 -1.35
C ASP A 26 6.32 -9.95 -2.22
N TYR A 27 6.58 -11.06 -2.89
CA TYR A 27 5.57 -11.76 -3.70
C TYR A 27 4.45 -12.37 -2.84
N ILE A 28 4.77 -12.97 -1.69
CA ILE A 28 3.76 -13.45 -0.74
C ILE A 28 2.90 -12.29 -0.22
N PHE A 29 3.51 -11.14 0.03
CA PHE A 29 2.79 -9.93 0.45
C PHE A 29 1.89 -9.42 -0.68
N PHE A 30 2.39 -9.35 -1.91
CA PHE A 30 1.61 -9.02 -3.10
C PHE A 30 0.38 -9.94 -3.23
N LEU A 31 0.57 -11.27 -3.21
CA LEU A 31 -0.53 -12.23 -3.32
C LEU A 31 -1.58 -12.06 -2.21
N LYS A 32 -1.15 -11.76 -0.97
CA LYS A 32 -2.06 -11.52 0.15
C LYS A 32 -2.98 -10.31 -0.09
N PHE A 33 -2.52 -9.34 -0.87
CA PHE A 33 -3.23 -8.10 -1.16
C PHE A 33 -3.64 -7.97 -2.62
N GLU A 34 -3.47 -9.00 -3.44
CA GLU A 34 -3.69 -8.97 -4.89
C GLU A 34 -5.11 -8.50 -5.22
N ASP A 35 -6.12 -9.05 -4.55
CA ASP A 35 -7.53 -8.65 -4.70
C ASP A 35 -7.82 -7.20 -4.27
N LYS A 36 -6.92 -6.59 -3.49
CA LYS A 36 -7.01 -5.21 -3.03
C LYS A 36 -6.19 -4.24 -3.90
N ILE A 37 -5.31 -4.75 -4.76
CA ILE A 37 -4.56 -3.94 -5.71
C ILE A 37 -5.51 -3.59 -6.85
N LYS A 38 -6.09 -2.39 -6.77
CA LYS A 38 -6.92 -1.82 -7.82
C LYS A 38 -6.10 -0.78 -8.57
N ILE A 39 -6.12 -0.87 -9.89
CA ILE A 39 -5.55 0.18 -10.74
C ILE A 39 -6.41 1.44 -10.54
N PRO A 40 -5.81 2.60 -10.24
CA PRO A 40 -6.52 3.87 -10.22
C PRO A 40 -7.36 4.04 -11.47
N ASN A 41 -8.61 4.49 -11.32
CA ASN A 41 -9.40 4.86 -12.48
C ASN A 41 -8.97 6.26 -12.97
N LYS A 42 -9.45 6.67 -14.15
CA LYS A 42 -9.10 7.98 -14.75
C LYS A 42 -9.33 9.18 -13.82
N LEU A 43 -10.33 9.12 -12.94
CA LEU A 43 -10.60 10.19 -11.98
C LEU A 43 -9.52 10.25 -10.91
N THR A 44 -9.13 9.09 -10.37
CA THR A 44 -8.05 8.99 -9.39
C THR A 44 -6.71 9.37 -9.99
N GLU A 45 -6.40 8.95 -11.22
CA GLU A 45 -5.17 9.36 -11.93
C GLU A 45 -5.12 10.87 -12.09
N LYS A 46 -6.20 11.49 -12.57
CA LYS A 46 -6.27 12.95 -12.69
C LYS A 46 -6.09 13.67 -11.35
N ALA A 47 -6.68 13.15 -10.27
CA ALA A 47 -6.52 13.75 -8.94
C ALA A 47 -5.07 13.68 -8.43
N LEU A 48 -4.34 12.61 -8.76
CA LEU A 48 -2.91 12.50 -8.47
C LEU A 48 -2.09 13.48 -9.31
N ASP A 49 -2.36 13.58 -10.61
CA ASP A 49 -1.71 14.54 -11.50
C ASP A 49 -1.94 15.99 -11.05
N ASP A 50 -3.18 16.33 -10.66
CA ASP A 50 -3.52 17.66 -10.14
C ASP A 50 -2.74 17.95 -8.86
N ALA A 51 -2.64 16.98 -7.94
CA ALA A 51 -1.88 17.12 -6.70
C ALA A 51 -0.38 17.32 -6.93
N ASP A 52 0.24 16.53 -7.83
CA ASP A 52 1.66 16.64 -8.16
C ASP A 52 2.01 17.99 -8.80
N ASN A 53 1.08 18.53 -9.60
CA ASN A 53 1.21 19.85 -10.23
C ASN A 53 0.76 21.01 -9.34
N LYS A 54 0.40 20.76 -8.08
CA LYS A 54 -0.14 21.74 -7.12
C LYS A 54 -1.41 22.46 -7.60
N ASN A 55 -2.16 21.83 -8.47
CA ASN A 55 -3.45 22.30 -8.95
C ASN A 55 -4.56 21.78 -8.03
N ASN A 56 -5.59 22.59 -7.80
CA ASN A 56 -6.80 22.18 -7.07
C ASN A 56 -6.52 21.64 -5.64
N LEU A 57 -5.45 22.12 -5.01
CA LEU A 57 -5.09 21.79 -3.62
C LEU A 57 -5.67 22.84 -2.67
N ASN A 58 -6.28 22.37 -1.59
CA ASN A 58 -6.72 23.20 -0.48
C ASN A 58 -5.77 23.05 0.69
N SER A 59 -5.42 24.19 1.31
CA SER A 59 -4.64 24.24 2.52
C SER A 59 -5.53 24.59 3.70
N TYR A 60 -5.23 23.98 4.85
CA TYR A 60 -6.01 24.13 6.07
C TYR A 60 -5.08 24.46 7.23
N THR A 61 -5.54 25.30 8.15
CA THR A 61 -4.71 25.76 9.27
C THR A 61 -4.78 24.84 10.50
N SER A 62 -5.84 24.02 10.60
CA SER A 62 -6.04 23.03 11.65
C SER A 62 -6.96 21.90 11.17
N LEU A 63 -7.12 20.84 11.99
CA LEU A 63 -8.11 19.79 11.73
C LEU A 63 -9.54 20.33 11.78
N ASP A 64 -9.84 21.25 12.70
CA ASP A 64 -11.17 21.86 12.80
C ASP A 64 -11.50 22.67 11.53
N ASP A 65 -10.54 23.44 11.00
CA ASP A 65 -10.69 24.18 9.73
C ASP A 65 -10.93 23.23 8.53
N PHE A 66 -10.27 22.07 8.52
CA PHE A 66 -10.48 21.03 7.51
C PHE A 66 -11.91 20.48 7.51
N PHE A 67 -12.42 20.07 8.68
CA PHE A 67 -13.77 19.51 8.77
C PHE A 67 -14.85 20.56 8.47
N ASN A 68 -14.68 21.79 8.98
CA ASN A 68 -15.62 22.89 8.70
C ASN A 68 -15.77 23.14 7.20
N LYS A 69 -14.66 23.16 6.44
CA LYS A 69 -14.67 23.39 4.99
C LYS A 69 -15.08 22.18 4.16
N MET A 70 -15.01 20.97 4.71
CA MET A 70 -15.51 19.76 4.05
C MET A 70 -17.04 19.66 4.11
N GLU A 71 -17.64 20.16 5.18
CA GLU A 71 -19.09 20.13 5.41
C GLU A 71 -19.85 21.33 4.81
N SER A 72 -19.13 22.38 4.37
CA SER A 72 -19.67 23.60 3.76
C SER A 72 -19.86 23.46 2.25
#